data_AF-A0A7Z8VRC8-F1
#
_entry.id   AF-A0A7Z8VRC8-F1
#
_cell.length_a   1.000
_cell.length_b   1.000
_cell.length_c   1.000
_cell.angle_alpha   90.00
_cell.angle_beta   90.00
_cell.angle_gamma   90.00
#
_symmetry.space_group_name_H-M   'P 1'
#
loop_
_entity.id
_entity.type
_entity.pdbx_description
1 polymer ?
#
loop_
_entity_poly.entity_id
_entity_poly.type
_entity_poly.pdbx_seq_one_letter_code
_entity_poly.pdbx_strand_id
1 'polypeptide(L)'
;MGHTQAKFWKCALQVNPASYISYRGQEQQLSETDYNQQMLEVCLQENIKVLGIANHGNIDGVDAIRDLMNKNDILVFPGFEIASSEKIHFVCLFSEKDTSQKLERYLGHLDLLDPEEGVKPSRLSAEQLIAKVNEIGGFIYAAHCTSENGLLKKRSKHIWILLGLKAAQIPGSVEDLKTVEDGFYRKVIRNKEVAYKRELPIAIINAKDIETPETLKDLRSSCLIKMTEPSFESFKLAFQDTESRVRLNSDVEEKYYSQIKSLKVTGGYLDGLDIKFSEHLNAVIGGRGTGKSTLLECIRYVLELEPIGINSQKQHKDIIKENLGKSRARVELTIRSSTMNG
;
A
#
# COMPACT_ATOMS: atom_id res chain seq x y z
N MET A 1 20.33 -3.95 0.52
CA MET A 1 19.95 -4.98 1.52
C MET A 1 18.53 -5.40 1.20
N GLY A 2 18.30 -6.68 0.91
CA GLY A 2 16.96 -7.15 0.51
C GLY A 2 15.92 -6.94 1.61
N HIS A 3 14.70 -6.62 1.24
CA HIS A 3 13.59 -6.52 2.17
C HIS A 3 13.18 -7.92 2.65
N THR A 4 13.31 -8.18 3.95
CA THR A 4 12.95 -9.50 4.53
C THR A 4 11.64 -9.48 5.30
N GLN A 5 11.01 -8.31 5.46
CA GLN A 5 9.80 -8.12 6.25
C GLN A 5 8.84 -7.16 5.57
N ALA A 6 7.54 -7.44 5.67
CA ALA A 6 6.49 -6.55 5.21
C ALA A 6 6.23 -5.43 6.21
N LYS A 7 6.22 -4.18 5.74
CA LYS A 7 5.87 -2.99 6.51
C LYS A 7 4.93 -2.09 5.71
N PHE A 8 4.26 -1.17 6.39
CA PHE A 8 3.43 -0.17 5.74
C PHE A 8 4.30 0.90 5.07
N TRP A 9 3.96 1.23 3.84
CA TRP A 9 4.58 2.29 3.04
C TRP A 9 3.53 3.35 2.73
N LYS A 10 3.90 4.63 2.88
CA LYS A 10 3.01 5.74 2.55
C LYS A 10 2.99 5.96 1.04
N CYS A 11 1.80 5.93 0.47
CA CYS A 11 1.55 5.92 -0.96
C CYS A 11 0.58 7.05 -1.32
N ALA A 12 0.98 7.97 -2.20
CA ALA A 12 0.09 8.97 -2.78
C ALA A 12 -0.30 8.54 -4.20
N LEU A 13 -1.54 8.11 -4.40
CA LEU A 13 -1.91 7.32 -5.59
C LEU A 13 -2.57 8.11 -6.73
N GLN A 14 -2.71 9.44 -6.59
CA GLN A 14 -3.31 10.31 -7.60
C GLN A 14 -2.55 11.64 -7.70
N VAL A 15 -1.30 11.57 -8.14
CA VAL A 15 -0.44 12.73 -8.33
C VAL A 15 -0.49 13.20 -9.77
N ASN A 16 -0.57 14.51 -9.98
CA ASN A 16 -0.57 15.07 -11.31
C ASN A 16 0.75 15.78 -11.66
N PRO A 17 1.12 15.85 -12.94
CA PRO A 17 2.27 16.61 -13.42
C PRO A 17 2.01 18.13 -13.35
N ALA A 18 3.08 18.92 -13.51
CA ALA A 18 3.01 20.38 -13.45
C ALA A 18 2.00 21.01 -14.43
N SER A 19 1.80 20.39 -15.60
CA SER A 19 0.85 20.84 -16.63
C SER A 19 -0.63 20.72 -16.20
N TYR A 20 -0.94 19.96 -15.16
CA TYR A 20 -2.31 19.66 -14.76
C TYR A 20 -3.08 20.88 -14.24
N ILE A 21 -2.41 21.85 -13.61
CA ILE A 21 -3.10 23.02 -13.05
C ILE A 21 -3.83 23.85 -14.13
N SER A 22 -3.34 23.79 -15.38
CA SER A 22 -3.99 24.40 -16.54
C SER A 22 -5.35 23.79 -16.87
N TYR A 23 -5.54 22.49 -16.59
CA TYR A 23 -6.85 21.85 -16.69
C TYR A 23 -7.87 22.43 -15.70
N ARG A 24 -7.42 22.95 -14.56
CA ARG A 24 -8.26 23.67 -13.60
C ARG A 24 -8.45 25.16 -13.92
N GLY A 25 -8.02 25.60 -15.11
CA GLY A 25 -8.11 26.99 -15.53
C GLY A 25 -7.17 27.93 -14.79
N GLN A 26 -6.08 27.39 -14.23
CA GLN A 26 -5.07 28.15 -13.49
C GLN A 26 -3.72 28.11 -14.22
N GLU A 27 -2.91 29.16 -14.04
CA GLU A 27 -1.56 29.21 -14.61
C GLU A 27 -0.54 28.57 -13.68
N GLN A 28 0.31 27.71 -14.23
CA GLN A 28 1.42 27.14 -13.48
C GLN A 28 2.50 28.21 -13.27
N GLN A 29 2.76 28.55 -12.01
CA GLN A 29 3.76 29.57 -11.65
C GLN A 29 5.18 29.02 -11.59
N LEU A 30 5.33 27.70 -11.43
CA LEU A 30 6.62 27.01 -11.35
C LEU A 30 7.02 26.44 -12.71
N SER A 31 8.32 26.39 -13.00
CA SER A 31 8.78 25.52 -14.09
C SER A 31 8.49 24.06 -13.75
N GLU A 32 8.36 23.18 -14.76
CA GLU A 32 8.17 21.74 -14.52
C GLU A 32 9.27 21.17 -13.62
N THR A 33 10.52 21.61 -13.83
CA THR A 33 11.67 21.22 -13.01
C THR A 33 11.49 21.65 -11.55
N ASP A 34 11.12 22.91 -11.31
CA ASP A 34 10.95 23.42 -9.93
C ASP A 34 9.74 22.77 -9.24
N TYR A 35 8.66 22.53 -9.97
CA TYR A 35 7.50 21.79 -9.48
C TYR A 35 7.90 20.38 -9.05
N ASN A 36 8.58 19.63 -9.91
CA ASN A 36 9.01 18.26 -9.64
C ASN A 36 9.99 18.21 -8.45
N GLN A 37 10.87 19.21 -8.34
CA GLN A 37 11.79 19.34 -7.21
C GLN A 37 11.06 19.58 -5.88
N GLN A 38 10.08 20.49 -5.85
CA GLN A 38 9.25 20.73 -4.66
C GLN A 38 8.39 19.51 -4.31
N MET A 39 7.85 18.79 -5.30
CA MET A 39 7.15 17.53 -5.07
C MET A 39 8.05 16.50 -4.40
N LEU A 40 9.30 16.37 -4.87
CA LEU A 40 10.29 15.47 -4.27
C LEU A 40 10.56 15.85 -2.81
N GLU A 41 10.78 17.13 -2.52
CA GLU A 41 11.04 17.62 -1.16
C GLU A 41 9.89 17.27 -0.21
N VAL A 42 8.64 17.50 -0.63
CA VAL A 42 7.48 17.13 0.18
C VAL A 42 7.36 15.62 0.33
N CYS A 43 7.63 14.83 -0.72
CA CYS A 43 7.63 13.37 -0.61
C CYS A 43 8.64 12.87 0.45
N LEU A 44 9.84 13.45 0.47
CA LEU A 44 10.88 13.10 1.44
C LEU A 44 10.48 13.50 2.87
N GLN A 45 9.96 14.73 3.04
CA GLN A 45 9.48 15.23 4.33
C GLN A 45 8.34 14.37 4.88
N GLU A 46 7.38 14.00 4.03
CA GLU A 46 6.20 13.21 4.39
C GLU A 46 6.46 11.70 4.44
N ASN A 47 7.69 11.26 4.14
CA ASN A 47 8.11 9.86 4.03
C ASN A 47 7.24 9.04 3.06
N ILE A 48 6.86 9.65 1.94
CA ILE A 48 6.15 9.00 0.84
C ILE A 48 7.15 8.15 0.05
N LYS A 49 6.77 6.91 -0.23
CA LYS A 49 7.63 5.93 -0.91
C LYS A 49 7.07 5.41 -2.23
N VAL A 50 5.81 5.69 -2.49
CA VAL A 50 5.14 5.31 -3.74
C VAL A 50 4.27 6.46 -4.23
N LEU A 51 4.40 6.82 -5.50
CA LEU A 51 3.50 7.73 -6.20
C LEU A 51 2.74 6.98 -7.31
N GLY A 52 1.44 7.23 -7.41
CA GLY A 52 0.65 6.90 -8.60
C GLY A 52 0.43 8.18 -9.39
N ILE A 53 0.92 8.26 -10.62
CA ILE A 53 0.67 9.41 -11.49
C ILE A 53 -0.64 9.17 -12.23
N ALA A 54 -1.53 10.16 -12.21
CA ALA A 54 -2.90 10.00 -12.70
C ALA A 54 -3.41 11.25 -13.42
N ASN A 55 -2.69 11.71 -14.45
CA ASN A 55 -3.14 12.84 -15.26
C ASN A 55 -4.39 12.46 -16.08
N HIS A 56 -5.27 13.41 -16.34
CA HIS A 56 -6.54 13.20 -17.03
C HIS A 56 -6.33 12.86 -18.51
N GLY A 57 -6.51 11.59 -18.89
CA GLY A 57 -6.44 11.13 -20.28
C GLY A 57 -5.11 11.40 -21.00
N ASN A 58 -4.07 11.82 -20.28
CA ASN A 58 -2.79 12.27 -20.81
C ASN A 58 -1.66 11.67 -19.96
N ILE A 59 -0.49 11.45 -20.56
CA ILE A 59 0.72 10.94 -19.90
C ILE A 59 1.89 11.93 -19.96
N ASP A 60 1.68 13.15 -20.43
CA ASP A 60 2.68 14.21 -20.48
C ASP A 60 3.24 14.48 -19.08
N GLY A 61 4.55 14.65 -18.99
CA GLY A 61 5.27 14.91 -17.74
C GLY A 61 5.46 13.67 -16.84
N VAL A 62 4.89 12.51 -17.18
CA VAL A 62 5.06 11.26 -16.40
C VAL A 62 6.53 10.88 -16.29
N ASP A 63 7.29 10.95 -17.39
CA ASP A 63 8.69 10.52 -17.41
C ASP A 63 9.59 11.43 -16.56
N ALA A 64 9.41 12.75 -16.66
CA ALA A 64 10.24 13.72 -15.96
C ALA A 64 10.12 13.58 -14.44
N ILE A 65 8.89 13.51 -13.91
CA ILE A 65 8.67 13.32 -12.48
C ILE A 65 9.08 11.91 -12.04
N ARG A 66 8.80 10.87 -12.85
CA ARG A 66 9.20 9.49 -12.55
C ARG A 66 10.71 9.35 -12.40
N ASP A 67 11.47 9.89 -13.33
CA ASP A 67 12.92 9.77 -13.35
C ASP A 67 13.55 10.48 -12.16
N LEU A 68 13.01 11.64 -11.77
CA LEU A 68 13.46 12.36 -10.57
C LEU A 68 13.16 11.58 -9.29
N MET A 69 11.94 11.05 -9.16
CA MET A 69 11.50 10.31 -7.97
C MET A 69 12.26 8.99 -7.82
N ASN A 70 12.42 8.23 -8.90
CA ASN A 70 13.13 6.96 -8.89
C ASN A 70 14.62 7.14 -8.51
N LYS A 71 15.27 8.23 -8.93
CA LYS A 71 16.66 8.57 -8.51
C LYS A 71 16.79 8.82 -7.00
N ASN A 72 15.68 9.08 -6.31
CA ASN A 72 15.61 9.40 -4.89
C ASN A 72 14.85 8.32 -4.08
N ASP A 73 14.84 7.07 -4.56
CA ASP A 73 14.23 5.92 -3.89
C ASP A 73 12.73 6.10 -3.58
N ILE A 74 12.01 6.77 -4.48
CA ILE A 74 10.54 6.88 -4.48
C ILE A 74 10.02 6.19 -5.73
N LEU A 75 9.26 5.10 -5.53
CA LEU A 75 8.71 4.30 -6.61
C LEU A 75 7.55 5.02 -7.28
N VAL A 76 7.49 4.98 -8.60
CA VAL A 76 6.42 5.60 -9.37
C VAL A 76 5.66 4.57 -10.19
N PHE A 77 4.35 4.52 -10.00
CA PHE A 77 3.41 3.83 -10.87
C PHE A 77 2.86 4.83 -11.88
N PRO A 78 3.23 4.72 -13.16
CA PRO A 78 2.65 5.56 -14.18
C PRO A 78 1.19 5.17 -14.43
N GLY A 79 0.38 6.12 -14.88
CA GLY A 79 -1.05 5.93 -15.02
C GLY A 79 -1.76 7.15 -15.53
N PHE A 80 -3.09 7.08 -15.48
CA PHE A 80 -3.97 8.16 -15.93
C PHE A 80 -5.35 8.03 -15.27
N GLU A 81 -6.07 9.14 -15.18
CA GLU A 81 -7.49 9.16 -14.84
C GLU A 81 -8.33 9.07 -16.12
N ILE A 82 -9.35 8.21 -16.10
CA ILE A 82 -10.28 7.97 -17.21
C ILE A 82 -11.72 8.00 -16.71
N ALA A 83 -12.61 8.64 -17.49
CA ALA A 83 -14.04 8.58 -17.26
C ALA A 83 -14.69 7.53 -18.17
N SER A 84 -15.58 6.71 -17.62
CA SER A 84 -16.40 5.76 -18.40
C SER A 84 -17.54 6.46 -19.15
N SER A 85 -18.23 5.77 -20.05
CA SER A 85 -19.41 6.30 -20.75
C SER A 85 -20.55 6.71 -19.80
N GLU A 86 -20.64 6.10 -18.61
CA GLU A 86 -21.51 6.51 -17.50
C GLU A 86 -21.00 7.76 -16.74
N LYS A 87 -19.91 8.37 -17.22
CA LYS A 87 -19.18 9.49 -16.62
C LYS A 87 -18.69 9.19 -15.20
N ILE A 88 -18.30 7.94 -14.92
CA ILE A 88 -17.71 7.54 -13.64
C ILE A 88 -16.20 7.55 -13.81
N HIS A 89 -15.47 8.18 -12.88
CA HIS A 89 -14.02 8.29 -13.01
C HIS A 89 -13.30 7.13 -12.32
N PHE A 90 -12.23 6.70 -12.95
CA PHE A 90 -11.33 5.67 -12.47
C PHE A 90 -9.89 6.13 -12.65
N VAL A 91 -9.05 5.79 -11.70
CA VAL A 91 -7.60 5.91 -11.89
C VAL A 91 -7.05 4.53 -12.25
N CYS A 92 -6.24 4.50 -13.29
CA CYS A 92 -5.58 3.33 -13.81
C CYS A 92 -4.07 3.48 -13.60
N LEU A 93 -3.49 2.63 -12.77
CA LEU A 93 -2.06 2.58 -12.50
C LEU A 93 -1.44 1.33 -13.14
N PHE A 94 -0.20 1.45 -13.62
CA PHE A 94 0.52 0.39 -14.30
C PHE A 94 1.89 0.15 -13.66
N SER A 95 2.60 -0.87 -14.15
CA SER A 95 3.90 -1.23 -13.59
C SER A 95 4.88 -0.07 -13.70
N GLU A 96 5.74 0.05 -12.70
CA GLU A 96 6.92 0.91 -12.68
C GLU A 96 7.85 0.70 -13.88
N LYS A 97 7.71 -0.43 -14.59
CA LYS A 97 8.48 -0.81 -15.78
C LYS A 97 7.80 -0.38 -17.09
N ASP A 98 6.54 0.08 -17.05
CA ASP A 98 5.80 0.47 -18.25
C ASP A 98 6.24 1.86 -18.71
N THR A 99 6.70 1.94 -19.97
CA THR A 99 7.15 3.18 -20.61
C THR A 99 5.98 4.03 -21.10
N SER A 100 6.16 5.33 -21.29
CA SER A 100 5.17 6.24 -21.90
C SER A 100 4.56 5.71 -23.20
N GLN A 101 5.38 5.17 -24.11
CA GLN A 101 4.90 4.54 -25.35
C GLN A 101 3.94 3.37 -25.12
N LYS A 102 4.09 2.64 -24.01
CA LYS A 102 3.20 1.53 -23.64
C LYS A 102 1.90 2.06 -23.03
N LEU A 103 1.97 3.14 -22.26
CA LEU A 103 0.79 3.85 -21.74
C LEU A 103 -0.05 4.47 -22.86
N GLU A 104 0.58 5.08 -23.87
CA GLU A 104 -0.10 5.56 -25.09
C GLU A 104 -0.89 4.43 -25.77
N ARG A 105 -0.27 3.25 -25.91
CA ARG A 105 -0.95 2.06 -26.44
C ARG A 105 -2.11 1.62 -25.56
N TYR A 106 -1.98 1.69 -24.24
CA TYR A 106 -3.08 1.41 -23.33
C TYR A 106 -4.22 2.42 -23.48
N LEU A 107 -3.94 3.71 -23.59
CA LEU A 107 -4.95 4.75 -23.85
C LEU A 107 -5.71 4.47 -25.15
N GLY A 108 -4.99 4.16 -26.23
CA GLY A 108 -5.60 3.76 -27.50
C GLY A 108 -6.46 2.50 -27.37
N HIS A 109 -6.01 1.50 -26.60
CA HIS A 109 -6.78 0.28 -26.33
C HIS A 109 -8.05 0.52 -25.48
N LEU A 110 -8.06 1.58 -24.68
CA LEU A 110 -9.20 2.03 -23.87
C LEU A 110 -10.13 3.00 -24.62
N ASP A 111 -9.97 3.10 -25.95
CA ASP A 111 -10.79 3.93 -26.85
C ASP A 111 -10.78 5.42 -26.47
N LEU A 112 -9.68 5.90 -25.89
CA LEU A 112 -9.36 7.31 -25.72
C LEU A 112 -8.55 7.78 -26.94
N LEU A 113 -9.27 8.11 -28.02
CA LEU A 113 -8.69 8.35 -29.34
C LEU A 113 -8.30 9.81 -29.61
N ASP A 114 -8.44 10.71 -28.63
CA ASP A 114 -8.16 12.14 -28.83
C ASP A 114 -7.29 12.73 -27.69
N PRO A 115 -5.96 12.77 -27.86
CA PRO A 115 -5.03 13.32 -26.86
C PRO A 115 -5.24 14.80 -26.56
N GLU A 116 -5.77 15.58 -27.52
CA GLU A 116 -6.02 17.01 -27.34
C GLU A 116 -7.30 17.29 -26.51
N GLU A 117 -8.14 16.26 -26.30
CA GLU A 117 -9.38 16.35 -25.52
C GLU A 117 -9.46 15.26 -24.43
N GLY A 118 -8.41 15.12 -23.60
CA GLY A 118 -8.32 14.17 -22.46
C GLY A 118 -9.43 14.28 -21.38
N VAL A 119 -10.44 15.14 -21.62
CA VAL A 119 -11.61 15.42 -20.80
C VAL A 119 -12.83 14.59 -21.21
N LYS A 120 -12.87 14.07 -22.44
CA LYS A 120 -14.04 13.32 -22.91
C LYS A 120 -14.07 11.91 -22.29
N PRO A 121 -15.23 11.47 -21.80
CA PRO A 121 -15.37 10.10 -21.33
C PRO A 121 -15.08 9.10 -22.45
N SER A 122 -14.45 7.99 -22.10
CA SER A 122 -14.28 6.85 -22.99
C SER A 122 -15.63 6.36 -23.49
N ARG A 123 -15.65 5.80 -24.71
CA ARG A 123 -16.83 5.13 -25.27
C ARG A 123 -17.17 3.82 -24.54
N LEU A 124 -16.25 3.32 -23.71
CA LEU A 124 -16.40 2.08 -22.97
C LEU A 124 -17.24 2.28 -21.71
N SER A 125 -18.05 1.27 -21.37
CA SER A 125 -18.70 1.20 -20.06
C SER A 125 -17.67 1.00 -18.95
N ALA A 126 -18.05 1.33 -17.72
CA ALA A 126 -17.20 1.08 -16.56
C ALA A 126 -16.83 -0.40 -16.42
N GLU A 127 -17.75 -1.32 -16.74
CA GLU A 127 -17.48 -2.76 -16.72
C GLU A 127 -16.39 -3.14 -17.74
N GLN A 128 -16.49 -2.60 -18.97
CA GLN A 128 -15.51 -2.82 -20.03
C GLN A 128 -14.14 -2.24 -19.68
N LEU A 129 -14.11 -1.03 -19.12
CA LEU A 129 -12.87 -0.39 -18.66
C LEU A 129 -12.18 -1.22 -17.57
N ILE A 130 -12.94 -1.64 -16.55
CA ILE A 130 -12.42 -2.50 -15.49
C ILE A 130 -11.87 -3.79 -16.08
N ALA A 131 -12.59 -4.45 -16.97
CA ALA A 131 -12.14 -5.69 -17.60
C ALA A 131 -10.85 -5.49 -18.41
N LYS A 132 -10.81 -4.51 -19.32
CA LYS A 132 -9.64 -4.22 -20.17
C LYS A 132 -8.40 -3.87 -19.36
N VAL A 133 -8.53 -3.01 -18.33
CA VAL A 133 -7.37 -2.62 -17.48
C VAL A 133 -6.83 -3.83 -16.71
N ASN A 134 -7.70 -4.70 -16.21
CA ASN A 134 -7.25 -5.94 -15.56
C ASN A 134 -6.58 -6.90 -16.56
N GLU A 135 -7.08 -7.00 -17.80
CA GLU A 135 -6.52 -7.84 -18.87
C GLU A 135 -5.09 -7.43 -19.26
N ILE A 136 -4.84 -6.13 -19.43
CA ILE A 136 -3.49 -5.59 -19.73
C ILE A 136 -2.58 -5.54 -18.49
N GLY A 137 -3.03 -6.08 -17.35
CA GLY A 137 -2.25 -6.22 -16.13
C GLY A 137 -2.22 -5.00 -15.22
N GLY A 138 -2.96 -3.94 -15.54
CA GLY A 138 -3.06 -2.73 -14.73
C GLY A 138 -3.80 -2.90 -13.41
N PHE A 139 -3.86 -1.80 -12.65
CA PHE A 139 -4.59 -1.68 -11.40
C PHE A 139 -5.60 -0.54 -11.53
N ILE A 140 -6.88 -0.85 -11.33
CA ILE A 140 -7.97 0.13 -11.45
C ILE A 140 -8.70 0.32 -10.12
N TYR A 141 -8.94 1.57 -9.77
CA TYR A 141 -9.75 1.95 -8.63
C TYR A 141 -10.73 3.07 -8.97
N ALA A 142 -11.87 3.08 -8.28
CA ALA A 142 -12.90 4.10 -8.48
C ALA A 142 -12.46 5.40 -7.80
N ALA A 143 -12.33 6.46 -8.59
CA ALA A 143 -11.92 7.77 -8.11
C ALA A 143 -13.09 8.45 -7.38
N HIS A 144 -12.74 9.28 -6.38
CA HIS A 144 -13.64 10.18 -5.63
C HIS A 144 -15.08 9.66 -5.46
N CYS A 145 -15.24 8.43 -4.96
CA CYS A 145 -16.48 7.64 -5.07
C CYS A 145 -17.74 8.30 -4.51
N THR A 146 -17.59 9.23 -3.58
CA THR A 146 -18.68 9.94 -2.90
C THR A 146 -19.00 11.32 -3.49
N SER A 147 -18.23 11.78 -4.47
CA SER A 147 -18.40 13.06 -5.17
C SER A 147 -19.29 12.91 -6.42
N GLU A 148 -19.63 14.01 -7.11
CA GLU A 148 -20.61 14.05 -8.21
C GLU A 148 -20.41 13.00 -9.32
N ASN A 149 -19.16 12.80 -9.76
CA ASN A 149 -18.78 11.78 -10.76
C ASN A 149 -18.31 10.45 -10.14
N GLY A 150 -18.48 10.30 -8.83
CA GLY A 150 -18.08 9.14 -8.07
C GLY A 150 -19.06 7.97 -8.20
N LEU A 151 -18.50 6.76 -8.22
CA LEU A 151 -19.23 5.51 -8.39
C LEU A 151 -20.42 5.33 -7.42
N LEU A 152 -20.24 5.65 -6.14
CA LEU A 152 -21.28 5.49 -5.12
C LEU A 152 -22.31 6.61 -5.15
N LYS A 153 -21.91 7.84 -5.51
CA LYS A 153 -22.85 8.94 -5.71
C LYS A 153 -23.85 8.63 -6.81
N LYS A 154 -23.39 8.01 -7.89
CA LYS A 154 -24.25 7.53 -9.00
C LYS A 154 -25.06 6.27 -8.70
N ARG A 155 -24.87 5.66 -7.52
CA ARG A 155 -25.60 4.46 -7.07
C ARG A 155 -25.43 3.25 -8.02
N SER A 156 -24.28 3.14 -8.68
CA SER A 156 -24.02 2.07 -9.65
C SER A 156 -23.57 0.77 -8.99
N LYS A 157 -24.52 0.07 -8.35
CA LYS A 157 -24.26 -1.18 -7.62
C LYS A 157 -23.59 -2.28 -8.47
N HIS A 158 -23.97 -2.39 -9.74
CA HIS A 158 -23.49 -3.43 -10.65
C HIS A 158 -21.98 -3.31 -10.91
N ILE A 159 -21.46 -2.08 -10.99
CA ILE A 159 -20.03 -1.80 -11.11
C ILE A 159 -19.32 -1.99 -9.75
N TRP A 160 -19.93 -1.55 -8.64
CA TRP A 160 -19.35 -1.67 -7.31
C TRP A 160 -19.05 -3.11 -6.92
N ILE A 161 -19.87 -4.07 -7.32
CA ILE A 161 -19.69 -5.49 -6.96
C ILE A 161 -18.70 -6.23 -7.86
N LEU A 162 -18.18 -5.60 -8.91
CA LEU A 162 -17.22 -6.24 -9.82
C LEU A 162 -15.93 -6.60 -9.10
N LEU A 163 -15.52 -7.87 -9.21
CA LEU A 163 -14.28 -8.38 -8.64
C LEU A 163 -13.02 -7.73 -9.25
N GLY A 164 -13.13 -7.21 -10.48
CA GLY A 164 -12.06 -6.47 -11.15
C GLY A 164 -11.81 -5.09 -10.55
N LEU A 165 -12.77 -4.50 -9.83
CA LEU A 165 -12.60 -3.24 -9.11
C LEU A 165 -11.91 -3.50 -7.77
N LYS A 166 -10.67 -3.04 -7.61
CA LYS A 166 -9.80 -3.41 -6.48
C LYS A 166 -9.87 -2.45 -5.30
N ALA A 167 -10.09 -1.16 -5.57
CA ALA A 167 -10.17 -0.14 -4.53
C ALA A 167 -11.18 0.96 -4.86
N ALA A 168 -11.56 1.71 -3.82
CA ALA A 168 -12.43 2.88 -3.89
C ALA A 168 -11.81 4.02 -3.08
N GLN A 169 -11.70 5.19 -3.71
CA GLN A 169 -11.18 6.40 -3.08
C GLN A 169 -12.29 7.13 -2.32
N ILE A 170 -12.00 7.53 -1.09
CA ILE A 170 -12.87 8.38 -0.26
C ILE A 170 -12.11 9.63 0.23
N PRO A 171 -12.81 10.74 0.50
CA PRO A 171 -12.16 12.03 0.76
C PRO A 171 -11.57 12.18 2.17
N GLY A 172 -11.80 11.23 3.07
CA GLY A 172 -11.41 11.31 4.48
C GLY A 172 -11.54 9.96 5.17
N SER A 173 -11.89 9.98 6.46
CA SER A 173 -12.11 8.74 7.22
C SER A 173 -13.45 8.09 6.86
N VAL A 174 -13.58 6.79 7.13
CA VAL A 174 -14.87 6.08 6.98
C VAL A 174 -15.93 6.63 7.94
N GLU A 175 -15.52 7.20 9.09
CA GLU A 175 -16.45 7.79 10.06
C GLU A 175 -16.99 9.14 9.62
N ASP A 176 -16.24 9.92 8.84
CA ASP A 176 -16.69 11.20 8.28
C ASP A 176 -17.92 11.01 7.38
N LEU A 177 -18.11 9.79 6.84
CA LEU A 177 -19.23 9.42 5.97
C LEU A 177 -20.48 8.99 6.73
N LYS A 178 -20.51 9.07 8.06
CA LYS A 178 -21.63 8.59 8.89
C LYS A 178 -22.90 9.43 8.72
N THR A 179 -22.77 10.75 8.54
CA THR A 179 -23.90 11.69 8.42
C THR A 179 -24.24 12.04 6.98
N VAL A 180 -23.37 11.71 6.04
CA VAL A 180 -23.56 11.98 4.61
C VAL A 180 -24.51 10.96 4.01
N GLU A 181 -25.55 11.42 3.30
CA GLU A 181 -26.51 10.56 2.58
C GLU A 181 -27.12 9.48 3.48
N ASP A 182 -27.52 9.85 4.71
CA ASP A 182 -28.06 8.93 5.73
C ASP A 182 -27.14 7.73 6.03
N GLY A 183 -25.82 7.99 6.01
CA GLY A 183 -24.79 7.00 6.27
C GLY A 183 -24.68 5.91 5.20
N PHE A 184 -25.28 6.11 4.02
CA PHE A 184 -25.25 5.15 2.92
C PHE A 184 -23.82 4.74 2.54
N TYR A 185 -22.94 5.71 2.29
CA TYR A 185 -21.57 5.41 1.87
C TYR A 185 -20.83 4.56 2.90
N ARG A 186 -20.97 4.91 4.18
CA ARG A 186 -20.38 4.14 5.28
C ARG A 186 -20.94 2.71 5.35
N LYS A 187 -22.25 2.52 5.15
CA LYS A 187 -22.90 1.19 5.12
C LYS A 187 -22.36 0.34 3.96
N VAL A 188 -22.21 0.92 2.78
CA VAL A 188 -21.64 0.23 1.59
C VAL A 188 -20.17 -0.12 1.80
N ILE A 189 -19.36 0.84 2.24
CA ILE A 189 -17.92 0.69 2.46
C ILE A 189 -17.62 -0.38 3.52
N ARG A 190 -18.38 -0.39 4.63
CA ARG A 190 -18.26 -1.43 5.66
C ARG A 190 -18.89 -2.77 5.27
N ASN A 191 -19.28 -2.93 4.00
CA ASN A 191 -19.87 -4.13 3.44
C ASN A 191 -21.17 -4.59 4.16
N LYS A 192 -21.93 -3.62 4.72
CA LYS A 192 -23.17 -3.84 5.47
C LYS A 192 -24.44 -3.59 4.66
N GLU A 193 -24.33 -2.85 3.56
CA GLU A 193 -25.45 -2.61 2.64
C GLU A 193 -25.67 -3.83 1.74
N VAL A 194 -26.83 -4.49 1.84
CA VAL A 194 -27.10 -5.79 1.20
C VAL A 194 -26.97 -5.69 -0.33
N ALA A 195 -27.46 -4.62 -0.93
CA ALA A 195 -27.44 -4.44 -2.38
C ALA A 195 -26.04 -4.19 -2.97
N TYR A 196 -25.05 -3.88 -2.12
CA TYR A 196 -23.67 -3.55 -2.51
C TYR A 196 -22.65 -4.53 -1.89
N LYS A 197 -23.13 -5.58 -1.24
CA LYS A 197 -22.28 -6.51 -0.51
C LYS A 197 -21.38 -7.29 -1.46
N ARG A 198 -20.09 -7.34 -1.15
CA ARG A 198 -19.07 -8.13 -1.84
C ARG A 198 -18.65 -9.31 -0.96
N GLU A 199 -18.30 -10.44 -1.57
CA GLU A 199 -17.66 -11.56 -0.86
C GLU A 199 -16.28 -11.13 -0.35
N LEU A 200 -15.49 -10.50 -1.22
CA LEU A 200 -14.23 -9.84 -0.89
C LEU A 200 -14.45 -8.33 -0.77
N PRO A 201 -14.35 -7.76 0.44
CA PRO A 201 -14.48 -6.32 0.64
C PRO A 201 -13.49 -5.54 -0.24
N ILE A 202 -13.98 -4.47 -0.84
CA ILE A 202 -13.14 -3.56 -1.62
C ILE A 202 -12.17 -2.82 -0.71
N ALA A 203 -10.95 -2.56 -1.18
CA ALA A 203 -10.04 -1.70 -0.42
C ALA A 203 -10.53 -0.26 -0.43
N ILE A 204 -10.36 0.41 0.71
CA ILE A 204 -10.65 1.83 0.85
C ILE A 204 -9.33 2.57 0.95
N ILE A 205 -9.16 3.58 0.12
CA ILE A 205 -7.95 4.39 0.08
C ILE A 205 -8.28 5.87 0.21
N ASN A 206 -7.34 6.60 0.77
CA ASN A 206 -7.25 8.04 0.60
C ASN A 206 -6.25 8.31 -0.53
N ALA A 207 -6.71 9.13 -1.46
CA ALA A 207 -5.93 9.75 -2.50
C ALA A 207 -6.57 11.11 -2.74
N LYS A 208 -5.79 12.08 -3.19
CA LYS A 208 -6.31 13.38 -3.64
C LYS A 208 -5.80 13.61 -5.04
N ASP A 209 -6.60 14.30 -5.83
CA ASP A 209 -6.22 14.83 -7.13
C ASP A 209 -5.19 15.96 -6.96
N ILE A 210 -3.94 15.59 -6.66
CA ILE A 210 -2.88 16.50 -6.20
C ILE A 210 -2.45 17.39 -7.36
N GLU A 211 -2.68 18.69 -7.19
CA GLU A 211 -2.40 19.73 -8.17
C GLU A 211 -1.16 20.56 -7.80
N THR A 212 -0.80 20.62 -6.51
CA THR A 212 0.38 21.35 -6.01
C THR A 212 1.14 20.53 -4.96
N PRO A 213 2.44 20.81 -4.75
CA PRO A 213 3.21 20.17 -3.68
C PRO A 213 2.60 20.32 -2.29
N GLU A 214 1.92 21.43 -2.01
CA GLU A 214 1.30 21.67 -0.71
C GLU A 214 0.13 20.70 -0.44
N THR A 215 -0.65 20.34 -1.46
CA THR A 215 -1.76 19.37 -1.33
C THR A 215 -1.26 18.01 -0.85
N LEU A 216 -0.02 17.64 -1.18
CA LEU A 216 0.58 16.36 -0.81
C LEU A 216 0.77 16.21 0.71
N LYS A 217 0.90 17.31 1.45
CA LYS A 217 1.03 17.31 2.93
C LYS A 217 -0.26 16.93 3.66
N ASP A 218 -1.41 17.00 2.99
CA ASP A 218 -2.68 16.60 3.62
C ASP A 218 -2.68 15.09 3.91
N LEU A 219 -3.00 14.69 5.14
CA LEU A 219 -3.08 13.27 5.53
C LEU A 219 -4.03 12.44 4.65
N ARG A 220 -5.01 13.09 4.00
CA ARG A 220 -5.99 12.46 3.10
C ARG A 220 -5.49 12.36 1.65
N SER A 221 -4.29 12.85 1.36
CA SER A 221 -3.65 12.74 0.04
C SER A 221 -3.02 11.37 -0.20
N SER A 222 -2.79 10.60 0.87
CA SER A 222 -2.07 9.34 0.85
C SER A 222 -2.74 8.27 1.71
N CYS A 223 -2.33 7.03 1.49
CA CYS A 223 -2.71 5.88 2.32
C CYS A 223 -1.48 5.01 2.62
N LEU A 224 -1.66 4.01 3.47
CA LEU A 224 -0.61 3.10 3.90
C LEU A 224 -0.86 1.71 3.30
N ILE A 225 0.15 1.19 2.59
CA ILE A 225 0.05 -0.10 1.92
C ILE A 225 1.20 -0.99 2.37
N LYS A 226 0.86 -2.18 2.84
CA LYS A 226 1.81 -3.13 3.44
C LYS A 226 2.45 -4.02 2.39
N MET A 227 3.73 -3.81 2.16
CA MET A 227 4.54 -4.55 1.19
C MET A 227 5.88 -4.94 1.80
N THR A 228 6.44 -6.06 1.37
CA THR A 228 7.83 -6.43 1.70
C THR A 228 8.78 -5.48 1.00
N GLU A 229 8.68 -5.43 -0.33
CA GLU A 229 9.42 -4.52 -1.19
C GLU A 229 8.42 -3.73 -2.04
N PRO A 230 8.48 -2.40 -2.06
CA PRO A 230 7.66 -1.59 -2.96
C PRO A 230 7.92 -2.02 -4.41
N SER A 231 6.89 -2.52 -5.06
CA SER A 231 6.86 -2.93 -6.47
C SER A 231 5.41 -3.02 -6.91
N PHE A 232 5.12 -2.92 -8.20
CA PHE A 232 3.74 -2.98 -8.67
C PHE A 232 3.08 -4.34 -8.38
N GLU A 233 3.85 -5.43 -8.45
CA GLU A 233 3.37 -6.77 -8.09
C GLU A 233 3.02 -6.87 -6.60
N SER A 234 3.90 -6.39 -5.71
CA SER A 234 3.61 -6.36 -4.26
C SER A 234 2.44 -5.45 -3.94
N PHE A 235 2.29 -4.34 -4.66
CA PHE A 235 1.15 -3.43 -4.57
C PHE A 235 -0.14 -4.16 -4.95
N LYS A 236 -0.23 -4.78 -6.13
CA LYS A 236 -1.41 -5.56 -6.54
C LYS A 236 -1.76 -6.67 -5.55
N LEU A 237 -0.76 -7.39 -5.05
CA LEU A 237 -0.95 -8.43 -4.03
C LEU A 237 -1.52 -7.86 -2.74
N ALA A 238 -1.13 -6.64 -2.35
CA ALA A 238 -1.67 -6.00 -1.14
C ALA A 238 -3.19 -5.79 -1.19
N PHE A 239 -3.75 -5.58 -2.39
CA PHE A 239 -5.19 -5.43 -2.59
C PHE A 239 -5.96 -6.75 -2.70
N GLN A 240 -5.30 -7.90 -2.60
CA GLN A 240 -5.97 -9.20 -2.45
C GLN A 240 -6.36 -9.48 -0.99
N ASP A 241 -5.65 -8.89 -0.03
CA ASP A 241 -5.89 -9.00 1.41
C ASP A 241 -5.95 -7.60 2.04
N THR A 242 -7.02 -6.88 1.68
CA THR A 242 -7.19 -5.45 1.94
C THR A 242 -7.22 -5.14 3.42
N GLU A 243 -7.92 -5.97 4.21
CA GLU A 243 -8.08 -5.79 5.65
C GLU A 243 -6.76 -5.92 6.42
N SER A 244 -5.76 -6.65 5.93
CA SER A 244 -4.47 -6.75 6.64
C SER A 244 -3.38 -5.82 6.07
N ARG A 245 -3.59 -5.27 4.87
CA ARG A 245 -2.53 -4.59 4.10
C ARG A 245 -2.82 -3.16 3.66
N VAL A 246 -4.07 -2.71 3.66
CA VAL A 246 -4.43 -1.34 3.27
C VAL A 246 -5.00 -0.61 4.48
N ARG A 247 -4.46 0.58 4.77
CA ARG A 247 -4.90 1.43 5.89
C ARG A 247 -5.00 2.86 5.42
N LEU A 248 -6.02 3.57 5.91
CA LEU A 248 -6.02 5.03 5.87
C LEU A 248 -5.05 5.55 6.93
N ASN A 249 -4.53 6.76 6.74
CA ASN A 249 -3.71 7.39 7.79
C ASN A 249 -4.51 7.56 9.09
N SER A 250 -5.83 7.75 9.00
CA SER A 250 -6.73 7.82 10.16
C SER A 250 -6.93 6.50 10.91
N ASP A 251 -6.56 5.36 10.32
CA ASP A 251 -6.76 4.04 10.94
C ASP A 251 -5.60 3.64 11.86
N VAL A 252 -4.48 4.37 11.79
CA VAL A 252 -3.28 4.05 12.56
C VAL A 252 -3.42 4.65 13.96
N GLU A 253 -3.74 3.80 14.93
CA GLU A 253 -3.56 4.13 16.34
C GLU A 253 -2.06 4.08 16.69
N GLU A 254 -1.56 5.10 17.40
CA GLU A 254 -0.22 5.06 17.99
C GLU A 254 -0.19 4.04 19.14
N LYS A 255 0.03 2.77 18.80
CA LYS A 255 0.21 1.69 19.78
C LYS A 255 1.69 1.31 19.86
N TYR A 256 2.32 1.73 20.95
CA TYR A 256 3.65 1.24 21.34
C TYR A 256 3.50 -0.09 22.06
N TYR A 257 4.00 -1.17 21.43
CA TYR A 257 4.03 -2.50 22.04
C TYR A 257 5.47 -3.00 22.16
N SER A 258 5.70 -3.86 23.14
CA SER A 258 6.99 -4.52 23.29
C SER A 258 7.23 -5.50 22.14
N GLN A 259 8.46 -5.55 21.63
CA GLN A 259 8.83 -6.31 20.43
C GLN A 259 10.13 -7.06 20.66
N ILE A 260 10.21 -8.31 20.18
CA ILE A 260 11.49 -8.97 19.96
C ILE A 260 11.95 -8.55 18.55
N LYS A 261 13.09 -7.88 18.44
CA LYS A 261 13.61 -7.32 17.18
C LYS A 261 14.51 -8.30 16.45
N SER A 262 15.43 -8.92 17.16
CA SER A 262 16.38 -9.87 16.56
C SER A 262 16.92 -10.86 17.57
N LEU A 263 17.34 -12.02 17.07
CA LEU A 263 18.07 -13.04 17.82
C LEU A 263 19.31 -13.42 17.02
N LYS A 264 20.46 -13.40 17.70
CA LYS A 264 21.73 -13.87 17.17
C LYS A 264 22.30 -14.96 18.05
N VAL A 265 22.78 -16.05 17.45
CA VAL A 265 23.43 -17.15 18.16
C VAL A 265 24.86 -17.31 17.64
N THR A 266 25.82 -17.37 18.55
CA THR A 266 27.23 -17.63 18.25
C THR A 266 27.69 -18.84 19.06
N GLY A 267 28.22 -19.85 18.38
CA GLY A 267 28.56 -21.15 18.93
C GLY A 267 27.35 -22.07 19.14
N GLY A 268 27.62 -23.34 19.41
CA GLY A 268 26.59 -24.35 19.65
C GLY A 268 25.87 -24.84 18.39
N TYR A 269 24.69 -25.42 18.58
CA TYR A 269 23.94 -26.07 17.50
C TYR A 269 23.37 -25.11 16.46
N LEU A 270 22.99 -23.90 16.88
CA LEU A 270 22.45 -22.84 16.01
C LEU A 270 23.52 -21.81 15.64
N ASP A 271 24.80 -22.19 15.60
CA ASP A 271 25.88 -21.26 15.30
C ASP A 271 25.67 -20.51 13.98
N GLY A 272 25.95 -19.20 13.99
CA GLY A 272 25.76 -18.31 12.85
C GLY A 272 24.32 -17.88 12.59
N LEU A 273 23.34 -18.32 13.40
CA LEU A 273 21.95 -17.91 13.23
C LEU A 273 21.78 -16.41 13.56
N ASP A 274 21.29 -15.64 12.58
CA ASP A 274 20.96 -14.22 12.71
C ASP A 274 19.55 -13.97 12.14
N ILE A 275 18.58 -13.75 13.02
CA ILE A 275 17.18 -13.57 12.69
C ILE A 275 16.75 -12.15 13.03
N LYS A 276 16.11 -11.48 12.06
CA LYS A 276 15.29 -10.28 12.30
C LYS A 276 13.83 -10.69 12.34
N PHE A 277 13.17 -10.48 13.47
CA PHE A 277 11.75 -10.81 13.63
C PHE A 277 10.86 -9.71 13.04
N SER A 278 9.80 -10.12 12.37
CA SER A 278 8.70 -9.26 11.93
C SER A 278 7.96 -8.71 13.14
N GLU A 279 7.50 -7.46 13.08
CA GLU A 279 6.64 -6.89 14.11
C GLU A 279 5.23 -7.50 14.12
N HIS A 280 4.89 -8.24 13.06
CA HIS A 280 3.59 -8.87 12.89
C HIS A 280 3.67 -10.37 13.18
N LEU A 281 3.57 -11.21 12.15
CA LEU A 281 3.63 -12.66 12.28
C LEU A 281 5.05 -13.16 12.01
N ASN A 282 5.55 -14.01 12.90
CA ASN A 282 6.75 -14.83 12.69
C ASN A 282 6.33 -16.30 12.71
N ALA A 283 6.62 -17.02 11.63
CA ALA A 283 6.35 -18.46 11.52
C ALA A 283 7.67 -19.22 11.34
N VAL A 284 7.92 -20.21 12.18
CA VAL A 284 9.12 -21.05 12.13
C VAL A 284 8.74 -22.43 11.60
N ILE A 285 9.16 -22.75 10.37
CA ILE A 285 8.77 -23.97 9.65
C ILE A 285 10.02 -24.80 9.35
N GLY A 286 9.91 -26.13 9.41
CA GLY A 286 11.01 -27.04 9.08
C GLY A 286 10.76 -28.47 9.56
N GLY A 287 11.53 -29.43 9.04
CA GLY A 287 11.44 -30.85 9.38
C GLY A 287 11.83 -31.18 10.83
N ARG A 288 11.68 -32.42 11.27
CA ARG A 288 12.10 -32.84 12.62
C ARG A 288 13.61 -32.63 12.78
N GLY A 289 14.02 -32.10 13.94
CA GLY A 289 15.44 -31.91 14.26
C GLY A 289 16.07 -30.64 13.69
N THR A 290 15.37 -29.79 12.93
CA THR A 290 15.94 -28.56 12.34
C THR A 290 16.13 -27.39 13.33
N GLY A 291 16.16 -27.63 14.63
CA GLY A 291 16.43 -26.58 15.64
C GLY A 291 15.26 -25.66 16.02
N LYS A 292 14.02 -25.90 15.55
CA LYS A 292 12.85 -25.04 15.88
C LYS A 292 12.60 -24.90 17.39
N SER A 293 12.59 -26.02 18.11
CA SER A 293 12.43 -26.01 19.58
C SER A 293 13.63 -25.34 20.23
N THR A 294 14.85 -25.60 19.75
CA THR A 294 16.07 -24.97 20.25
C THR A 294 16.01 -23.44 20.13
N LEU A 295 15.51 -22.91 19.00
CA LEU A 295 15.30 -21.47 18.80
C LEU A 295 14.35 -20.90 19.86
N LEU A 296 13.21 -21.53 20.08
CA LEU A 296 12.23 -21.09 21.08
C LEU A 296 12.83 -21.13 22.50
N GLU A 297 13.57 -22.19 22.84
CA GLU A 297 14.22 -22.30 24.14
C GLU A 297 15.34 -21.27 24.31
N CYS A 298 16.07 -20.89 23.25
CA CYS A 298 17.04 -19.81 23.31
C CYS A 298 16.38 -18.46 23.66
N ILE A 299 15.21 -18.17 23.10
CA ILE A 299 14.45 -16.95 23.45
C ILE A 299 14.02 -17.01 24.93
N ARG A 300 13.49 -18.15 25.38
CA ARG A 300 13.11 -18.35 26.79
C ARG A 300 14.29 -18.18 27.73
N TYR A 301 15.45 -18.73 27.36
CA TYR A 301 16.68 -18.64 28.14
C TYR A 301 17.14 -17.19 28.34
N VAL A 302 17.20 -16.39 27.27
CA VAL A 302 17.62 -14.99 27.37
C VAL A 302 16.61 -14.13 28.16
N LEU A 303 15.32 -14.47 28.08
CA LEU A 303 14.27 -13.77 28.83
C LEU A 303 14.04 -14.32 30.25
N GLU A 304 14.83 -15.31 30.68
CA GLU A 304 14.68 -15.99 31.97
C GLU A 304 13.27 -16.55 32.22
N LEU A 305 12.62 -17.06 31.16
CA LEU A 305 11.26 -17.57 31.21
C LEU A 305 11.22 -19.09 31.42
N GLU A 306 10.60 -19.54 32.50
CA GLU A 306 10.37 -20.96 32.73
C GLU A 306 9.24 -21.53 31.85
N PRO A 307 9.43 -22.72 31.23
CA PRO A 307 8.35 -23.44 30.60
C PRO A 307 7.25 -23.86 31.58
N ILE A 308 6.02 -23.91 31.07
CA ILE A 308 4.88 -24.42 31.81
C ILE A 308 4.94 -25.95 31.81
N GLY A 309 4.98 -26.55 33.00
CA GLY A 309 4.97 -28.00 33.22
C GLY A 309 6.36 -28.61 33.45
N ILE A 310 6.42 -29.58 34.35
CA ILE A 310 7.66 -30.21 34.85
C ILE A 310 8.48 -30.84 33.70
N ASN A 311 7.81 -31.55 32.78
CA ASN A 311 8.48 -32.19 31.65
C ASN A 311 9.10 -31.16 30.69
N SER A 312 8.38 -30.07 30.41
CA SER A 312 8.87 -28.97 29.56
C SER A 312 10.06 -28.26 30.20
N GLN A 313 10.06 -28.07 31.52
CA GLN A 313 11.19 -27.49 32.25
C GLN A 313 12.43 -28.37 32.18
N LYS A 314 12.27 -29.69 32.32
CA LYS A 314 13.38 -30.64 32.15
C LYS A 314 13.92 -30.57 30.71
N GLN A 315 13.04 -30.60 29.71
CA GLN A 315 13.41 -30.52 28.31
C GLN A 315 14.15 -29.21 27.98
N HIS A 316 13.68 -28.08 28.49
CA HIS A 316 14.36 -26.79 28.34
C HIS A 316 15.78 -26.83 28.90
N LYS A 317 15.96 -27.30 30.15
CA LYS A 317 17.27 -27.41 30.78
C LYS A 317 18.21 -28.32 29.98
N ASP A 318 17.72 -29.45 29.50
CA ASP A 318 18.48 -30.38 28.67
C ASP A 318 18.90 -29.73 27.34
N ILE A 319 17.97 -29.05 26.65
CA ILE A 319 18.25 -28.32 25.40
C ILE A 319 19.31 -27.24 25.63
N ILE A 320 19.15 -26.39 26.64
CA ILE A 320 20.09 -25.31 26.91
C ILE A 320 21.48 -25.85 27.29
N LYS A 321 21.53 -26.88 28.13
CA LYS A 321 22.81 -27.50 28.54
C LYS A 321 23.55 -28.11 27.35
N GLU A 322 22.85 -28.85 26.50
CA GLU A 322 23.44 -29.52 25.33
C GLU A 322 23.85 -28.52 24.24
N ASN A 323 23.00 -27.54 23.93
CA ASN A 323 23.20 -26.65 22.79
C ASN A 323 24.05 -25.41 23.12
N LEU A 324 23.91 -24.85 24.33
CA LEU A 324 24.63 -23.64 24.74
C LEU A 324 25.75 -23.94 25.75
N GLY A 325 25.48 -24.79 26.74
CA GLY A 325 26.39 -25.03 27.87
C GLY A 325 27.70 -25.72 27.48
N LYS A 326 27.64 -26.77 26.64
CA LYS A 326 28.85 -27.53 26.22
C LYS A 326 29.76 -26.76 25.28
N SER A 327 29.20 -25.86 24.49
CA SER A 327 29.85 -25.13 23.40
C SER A 327 30.28 -23.72 23.77
N ARG A 328 29.99 -23.25 25.00
CA ARG A 328 30.13 -21.84 25.42
C ARG A 328 29.44 -20.88 24.45
N ALA A 329 28.27 -21.26 23.95
CA ALA A 329 27.53 -20.45 23.01
C ALA A 329 26.99 -19.17 23.67
N ARG A 330 26.84 -18.12 22.86
CA ARG A 330 26.22 -16.85 23.23
C ARG A 330 24.93 -16.68 22.44
N VAL A 331 23.87 -16.28 23.14
CA VAL A 331 22.60 -15.87 22.53
C VAL A 331 22.39 -14.39 22.85
N GLU A 332 22.14 -13.59 21.82
CA GLU A 332 21.86 -12.16 21.93
C GLU A 332 20.44 -11.89 21.44
N LEU A 333 19.63 -11.25 22.29
CA LEU A 333 18.26 -10.87 21.97
C LEU A 333 18.14 -9.35 22.03
N THR A 334 17.70 -8.73 20.94
CA THR A 334 17.36 -7.31 20.93
C THR A 334 15.86 -7.18 21.11
N ILE A 335 15.43 -6.37 22.09
CA ILE A 335 14.03 -6.11 22.36
C ILE A 335 13.74 -4.61 22.35
N ARG A 336 12.49 -4.24 22.07
CA ARG A 336 11.93 -2.90 22.28
C ARG A 336 10.91 -3.00 23.40
N SER A 337 10.98 -2.14 24.40
CA SER A 337 9.92 -2.01 25.41
C SER A 337 8.85 -1.01 24.95
N SER A 338 7.58 -1.30 25.24
CA SER A 338 6.49 -0.32 25.10
C SER A 338 6.69 0.91 25.99
N THR A 339 7.31 0.75 27.17
CA THR A 339 7.50 1.84 28.15
C THR A 339 8.60 2.83 27.77
N MET A 340 9.47 2.52 26.81
CA MET A 340 10.58 3.40 26.40
C MET A 340 10.20 4.38 25.28
N ASN A 341 8.91 4.43 24.87
CA ASN A 341 8.36 5.46 23.98
C ASN A 341 7.00 5.97 24.49
N GLY A 342 6.82 5.99 25.82
CA GLY A 342 5.67 6.59 26.50
C GLY A 342 6.03 7.94 27.09
#